data_AF-A0A534NLC8-F1
#
_entry.id   AF-A0A534NLC8-F1
#
_cell.length_a   1.000
_cell.length_b   1.000
_cell.length_c   1.000
_cell.angle_alpha   90.00
_cell.angle_beta   90.00
_cell.angle_gamma   90.00
#
_symmetry.space_group_name_H-M   'P 1'
#
loop_
_entity.id
_entity.type
_entity.pdbx_description
1 polymer ?
#
loop_
_entity_poly.entity_id
_entity_poly.type
_entity_poly.pdbx_seq_one_letter_code
_entity_poly.pdbx_strand_id
1 'polypeptide(L)'
;MPALRIVDDRQRELIFLRPPRRIVSLVPSDTLNVIALGAGDRLVGRTRYCDAPESVPVVGGTKDADVEAMARLQPELILANQ
;
A
#
# COMPACT_ATOMS: atom_id res chain seq x y z
N MET A 1 19.25 -3.96 12.53
CA MET A 1 18.37 -5.07 12.09
C MET A 1 18.80 -5.48 10.70
N PRO A 2 18.83 -6.79 10.37
CA PRO A 2 19.13 -7.22 9.02
C PRO A 2 18.04 -6.76 8.04
N ALA A 3 18.39 -6.64 6.75
CA ALA A 3 17.42 -6.32 5.70
C ALA A 3 16.34 -7.41 5.61
N LEU A 4 15.08 -7.00 5.48
CA LEU A 4 13.95 -7.90 5.28
C LEU A 4 13.83 -8.24 3.80
N ARG A 5 13.88 -9.52 3.47
CA ARG A 5 13.72 -10.04 2.10
C ARG A 5 12.38 -10.77 2.01
N ILE A 6 11.54 -10.34 1.08
CA ILE A 6 10.21 -10.92 0.83
C ILE A 6 10.10 -11.27 -0.65
N VAL A 7 9.48 -12.40 -0.95
CA VAL A 7 9.08 -12.75 -2.31
C VAL A 7 7.58 -12.53 -2.43
N ASP A 8 7.14 -11.76 -3.44
CA ASP A 8 5.72 -11.53 -3.70
C ASP A 8 5.07 -12.66 -4.51
N ASP A 9 3.75 -12.55 -4.73
CA ASP A 9 2.95 -13.53 -5.49
C ASP A 9 3.43 -13.69 -6.95
N ARG A 10 4.07 -12.66 -7.51
CA ARG A 10 4.70 -12.65 -8.83
C ARG A 10 6.14 -13.15 -8.85
N GLN A 11 6.62 -13.74 -7.75
CA GLN A 11 8.00 -14.24 -7.60
C GLN A 11 9.07 -13.14 -7.71
N ARG A 12 8.74 -11.89 -7.38
CA ARG A 12 9.70 -10.79 -7.31
C ARG A 12 10.31 -10.71 -5.91
N GLU A 13 11.62 -10.59 -5.83
CA GLU A 13 12.31 -10.33 -4.57
C GLU A 13 12.25 -8.83 -4.24
N LEU A 14 11.74 -8.52 -3.05
CA LEU A 14 11.69 -7.19 -2.46
C LEU A 14 12.63 -7.14 -1.25
N ILE A 15 13.48 -6.12 -1.20
CA ILE A 15 14.44 -5.92 -0.12
C ILE A 15 14.11 -4.62 0.61
N PHE A 16 13.82 -4.72 1.90
CA PHE A 16 13.52 -3.58 2.76
C PHE A 16 14.59 -3.44 3.84
N LEU A 17 15.29 -2.30 3.85
CA LEU A 17 16.26 -1.98 4.91
C LEU A 17 15.57 -1.67 6.25
N ARG A 18 14.31 -1.27 6.20
CA ARG A 18 13.41 -1.04 7.35
C ARG A 18 11.97 -1.35 6.94
N PRO A 19 11.08 -1.71 7.87
CA PRO A 19 9.65 -1.88 7.56
C PRO A 19 9.09 -0.60 6.90
N PRO A 20 8.30 -0.73 5.82
CA PRO A 20 7.72 0.42 5.14
C PRO A 20 6.75 1.15 6.07
N ARG A 21 6.78 2.48 6.01
CA ARG A 21 5.98 3.41 6.80
C ARG A 21 4.99 4.22 5.97
N ARG A 22 5.10 4.17 4.64
CA ARG A 22 4.22 4.86 3.70
C ARG A 22 3.66 3.84 2.71
N ILE A 23 2.44 3.40 2.96
CA ILE A 23 1.78 2.32 2.22
C ILE A 23 0.66 2.92 1.38
N VAL A 24 0.66 2.63 0.08
CA VAL A 24 -0.54 2.76 -0.74
C VAL A 24 -1.15 1.38 -0.89
N SER A 25 -2.47 1.28 -0.70
CA SER A 25 -3.20 0.04 -0.95
C SER A 25 -4.19 0.21 -2.08
N LEU A 26 -4.00 -0.57 -3.15
CA LEU A 26 -4.88 -0.59 -4.31
C LEU A 26 -5.97 -1.67 -4.21
N VAL A 27 -6.05 -2.40 -3.10
CA VAL A 27 -6.95 -3.55 -2.93
C VAL A 27 -7.78 -3.38 -1.64
N PRO A 28 -9.12 -3.41 -1.71
CA PRO A 28 -9.96 -3.25 -0.51
C PRO A 28 -9.65 -4.26 0.60
N SER A 29 -9.48 -5.54 0.27
CA SER A 29 -9.15 -6.59 1.24
C SER A 29 -7.79 -6.36 1.90
N ASP A 30 -6.77 -5.96 1.14
CA ASP A 30 -5.45 -5.71 1.73
C ASP A 30 -5.43 -4.44 2.58
N THR A 31 -6.26 -3.46 2.24
CA THR A 31 -6.43 -2.26 3.08
C THR A 31 -6.97 -2.64 4.46
N LEU A 32 -7.98 -3.52 4.51
CA LEU A 32 -8.51 -4.05 5.77
C LEU A 32 -7.46 -4.84 6.54
N ASN A 33 -6.65 -5.66 5.86
CA ASN A 33 -5.56 -6.41 6.49
C ASN A 33 -4.53 -5.48 7.14
N VAL A 34 -4.12 -4.40 6.46
CA VAL A 34 -3.17 -3.40 7.00
C VAL A 34 -3.72 -2.76 8.27
N ILE A 35 -5.02 -2.39 8.28
CA ILE A 35 -5.68 -1.80 9.45
C ILE A 35 -5.77 -2.83 10.59
N ALA A 36 -6.22 -4.05 10.31
CA ALA A 36 -6.39 -5.12 11.29
C ALA A 36 -5.07 -5.52 11.96
N LEU A 37 -3.95 -5.44 11.23
CA LEU A 37 -2.60 -5.68 11.75
C LEU A 37 -2.01 -4.50 12.53
N GLY A 38 -2.77 -3.42 12.74
CA GLY A 38 -2.35 -2.25 13.50
C GLY A 38 -1.41 -1.31 12.75
N ALA A 39 -1.38 -1.37 11.41
CA ALA A 39 -0.53 -0.55 10.54
C ALA A 39 -1.32 0.50 9.73
N GLY A 40 -2.58 0.77 10.12
CA GLY A 40 -3.44 1.73 9.43
C GLY A 40 -2.89 3.17 9.41
N ASP A 41 -2.09 3.54 10.40
CA ASP A 41 -1.38 4.83 10.48
C ASP A 41 -0.33 5.02 9.37
N ARG A 42 0.06 3.93 8.70
CA ARG A 42 1.02 3.94 7.59
C ARG A 42 0.36 4.09 6.23
N LEU A 43 -0.98 4.05 6.14
CA LEU A 43 -1.71 4.24 4.89
C LEU A 43 -1.61 5.70 4.46
N VAL A 44 -0.96 5.94 3.32
CA VAL A 44 -0.84 7.27 2.71
C VAL A 44 -1.68 7.43 1.45
N GLY A 45 -2.25 6.34 0.94
CA GLY A 45 -3.19 6.37 -0.18
C GLY A 45 -3.99 5.07 -0.28
N ARG A 46 -5.21 5.20 -0.81
CA ARG A 46 -6.16 4.09 -0.99
C ARG A 46 -6.93 4.22 -2.30
N THR A 47 -7.62 3.17 -2.72
CA THR A 47 -8.65 3.34 -3.76
C THR A 47 -9.94 3.93 -3.18
N ARG A 48 -10.81 4.40 -4.08
CA ARG A 48 -12.19 4.79 -3.74
C ARG A 48 -13.06 3.64 -3.18
N TYR A 49 -12.64 2.39 -3.35
CA TYR A 49 -13.37 1.20 -2.89
C TYR A 49 -12.88 0.67 -1.53
N CYS A 50 -11.76 1.19 -1.02
CA CYS A 50 -11.22 0.74 0.25
C CYS A 50 -11.95 1.39 1.43
N ASP A 51 -12.30 0.58 2.42
CA ASP A 51 -12.82 1.04 3.71
C ASP A 51 -11.65 1.39 4.63
N ALA A 52 -11.29 2.66 4.66
CA ALA A 52 -10.23 3.22 5.49
C ALA A 52 -10.61 4.66 5.90
N PRO A 53 -9.94 5.25 6.91
CA PRO A 53 -10.25 6.61 7.35
C PRO A 53 -10.27 7.62 6.20
N GLU A 54 -11.20 8.58 6.24
CA GLU A 54 -11.33 9.62 5.21
C GLU A 54 -10.08 10.49 5.05
N SER A 55 -9.24 10.55 6.09
CA SER A 55 -7.95 11.23 6.06
C SER A 55 -6.93 10.59 5.11
N VAL A 56 -7.14 9.34 4.67
CA VAL A 56 -6.29 8.67 3.69
C VAL A 56 -6.73 9.07 2.26
N PRO A 57 -5.88 9.76 1.48
CA PRO A 57 -6.22 10.21 0.13
C PRO A 57 -6.63 9.08 -0.82
N VAL A 58 -7.60 9.38 -1.69
CA VAL A 58 -7.98 8.49 -2.79
C VAL A 58 -7.02 8.68 -3.96
N VAL A 59 -6.46 7.57 -4.47
CA VAL A 59 -5.52 7.53 -5.60
C VAL A 59 -6.10 6.77 -6.80
N GLY A 60 -7.38 7.00 -7.09
CA GLY A 60 -8.11 6.34 -8.17
C GLY A 60 -8.84 5.06 -7.73
N GLY A 61 -8.95 4.10 -8.65
CA GLY A 61 -9.60 2.81 -8.43
C GLY A 61 -8.69 1.63 -8.76
N THR A 62 -9.23 0.41 -8.70
CA THR A 62 -8.45 -0.82 -8.94
C THR A 62 -7.99 -0.97 -10.40
N LYS A 63 -8.70 -0.37 -11.37
CA LYS A 63 -8.41 -0.45 -12.81
C LYS A 63 -7.94 0.87 -13.43
N ASP A 64 -8.02 1.94 -12.66
CA ASP A 64 -7.76 3.33 -13.03
C ASP A 64 -6.98 4.02 -11.90
N ALA A 65 -5.93 3.36 -11.41
CA ALA A 65 -5.06 3.89 -10.39
C ALA A 65 -4.31 5.14 -10.92
N ASP A 66 -4.33 6.22 -10.15
CA ASP A 66 -3.63 7.46 -10.50
C ASP A 66 -2.17 7.37 -10.07
N VAL A 67 -1.32 6.98 -11.01
CA VAL A 67 0.12 6.78 -10.79
C VAL A 67 0.81 8.07 -10.37
N GLU A 68 0.41 9.21 -10.90
CA GLU A 68 1.03 10.49 -10.53
C GLU A 68 0.63 10.92 -9.12
N ALA A 69 -0.63 10.72 -8.73
CA ALA A 69 -1.08 10.95 -7.36
C ALA A 69 -0.33 10.04 -6.38
N MET A 70 -0.18 8.75 -6.71
CA MET A 70 0.63 7.83 -5.91
C MET A 70 2.07 8.30 -5.80
N ALA A 71 2.72 8.70 -6.90
CA ALA A 71 4.11 9.16 -6.90
C ALA A 71 4.30 10.40 -6.00
N ARG A 72 3.37 11.36 -6.02
CA ARG A 72 3.38 12.55 -5.14
C ARG A 72 3.32 12.19 -3.65
N LEU A 73 2.73 11.05 -3.30
CA LEU A 73 2.67 10.56 -1.93
C LEU A 73 3.96 9.86 -1.48
N GLN A 74 4.95 9.67 -2.37
CA GLN A 74 6.22 9.02 -2.05
C GLN A 74 6.05 7.71 -1.24
N PRO A 75 5.28 6.73 -1.75
CA PRO A 75 5.08 5.47 -1.05
C PRO A 75 6.37 4.66 -1.00
N GLU A 76 6.52 3.90 0.08
CA GLU A 76 7.60 2.91 0.26
C GLU A 76 7.13 1.49 -0.11
N LEU A 77 5.81 1.27 -0.14
CA LEU A 77 5.16 0.02 -0.53
C LEU A 77 3.83 0.31 -1.21
N ILE A 78 3.55 -0.39 -2.31
CA ILE A 78 2.24 -0.40 -2.96
C ILE A 78 1.72 -1.84 -2.91
N LEU A 79 0.56 -2.05 -2.29
CA LEU A 79 -0.15 -3.33 -2.31
C LEU A 79 -1.11 -3.34 -3.51
N ALA A 80 -0.99 -4.35 -4.35
CA ALA A 80 -1.78 -4.53 -5.55
C ALA A 80 -2.00 -6.03 -5.81
N ASN A 81 -3.07 -6.35 -6.52
CA ASN A 81 -3.39 -7.71 -6.98
C ASN A 81 -3.39 -7.77 -8.52
N GLN A 82 -3.46 -8.99 -9.07
CA GLN A 82 -3.68 -9.23 -10.50
C GLN A 82 -5.11 -8.86 -10.93
#